data_AF-A0A1B6L4E9-F1
#
_entry.id   AF-A0A1B6L4E9-F1
#
_cell.length_a   1.000
_cell.length_b   1.000
_cell.length_c   1.000
_cell.angle_alpha   90.00
_cell.angle_beta   90.00
_cell.angle_gamma   90.00
#
_symmetry.space_group_name_H-M   'P 1'
#
loop_
_entity.id
_entity.type
_entity.pdbx_description
1 polymer ?
#
loop_
_entity_poly.entity_id
_entity_poly.type
_entity_poly.pdbx_seq_one_letter_code
_entity_poly.pdbx_strand_id
1 'polypeptide(L)'
;GYVSLLVCVFGTIANLLNIMVLTRKELVGTSINRILTGIAVADMLVMLEYIPFATYMYVLLPPEAKHFSHAEAVFILVHMHFSQLMHTVSICLTLTLALWRYLAIQFPHKSHTMCSDKRCTLAIVGAFAL
;
A
#
# COMPACT_ATOMS: atom_id res chain seq x y z
N GLY A 1 -14.52 -15.62 -1.59
CA GLY A 1 -13.45 -16.28 -0.84
C GLY A 1 -12.29 -16.74 -1.72
N TYR A 2 -12.43 -17.85 -2.44
CA TYR A 2 -11.27 -18.49 -3.09
C TYR A 2 -10.58 -17.64 -4.17
N VAL A 3 -11.34 -16.99 -5.06
CA VAL A 3 -10.76 -16.10 -6.09
C VAL A 3 -10.05 -14.90 -5.47
N SER A 4 -10.62 -14.30 -4.41
CA SER A 4 -9.99 -13.17 -3.73
C SER A 4 -8.71 -13.59 -3.01
N LEU A 5 -8.66 -14.79 -2.40
CA LEU A 5 -7.43 -15.33 -1.81
C LEU A 5 -6.33 -15.55 -2.86
N LEU A 6 -6.68 -16.09 -4.04
CA LEU A 6 -5.73 -16.25 -5.15
C LEU A 6 -5.16 -14.89 -5.60
N VAL A 7 -6.03 -13.89 -5.76
CA VAL A 7 -5.62 -12.53 -6.12
C VAL A 7 -4.72 -11.92 -5.05
N CYS A 8 -5.05 -12.08 -3.76
CA CYS A 8 -4.23 -11.55 -2.68
C CYS A 8 -2.87 -12.22 -2.60
N VAL A 9 -2.77 -13.55 -2.73
CA VAL A 9 -1.48 -14.26 -2.76
C VAL A 9 -0.62 -13.79 -3.92
N PHE A 10 -1.19 -13.72 -5.12
CA PHE A 10 -0.48 -13.22 -6.29
C PHE A 10 -0.07 -11.75 -6.10
N GLY A 11 -0.96 -10.91 -5.56
CA GLY A 11 -0.71 -9.51 -5.26
C GLY A 11 0.40 -9.32 -4.24
N THR A 12 0.48 -10.14 -3.19
CA THR A 12 1.57 -10.13 -2.22
C THR A 12 2.89 -10.47 -2.89
N ILE A 13 2.95 -11.52 -3.73
CA ILE A 13 4.16 -11.92 -4.43
C ILE A 13 4.62 -10.81 -5.40
N ALA A 14 3.70 -10.26 -6.19
CA ALA A 14 4.00 -9.21 -7.16
C ALA A 14 4.54 -7.94 -6.47
N ASN A 15 3.89 -7.50 -5.39
CA ASN A 15 4.35 -6.33 -4.63
C ASN A 15 5.67 -6.58 -3.90
N LEU A 16 5.92 -7.80 -3.41
CA LEU A 16 7.22 -8.18 -2.86
C LEU A 16 8.33 -8.08 -3.91
N LEU A 17 8.09 -8.58 -5.12
CA LEU A 17 9.04 -8.46 -6.23
C LEU A 17 9.29 -6.97 -6.58
N ASN A 18 8.26 -6.13 -6.58
CA ASN A 18 8.42 -4.69 -6.78
C ASN A 18 9.33 -4.06 -5.72
N ILE A 19 9.14 -4.39 -4.44
CA ILE A 19 10.01 -3.92 -3.36
C ILE A 19 11.45 -4.40 -3.58
N MET A 20 11.66 -5.68 -3.89
CA MET A 20 12.99 -6.24 -4.12
C MET A 20 13.72 -5.57 -5.28
N VAL A 21 13.03 -5.28 -6.38
CA VAL A 21 13.60 -4.62 -7.55
C VAL A 21 13.92 -3.16 -7.23
N LEU A 22 12.98 -2.42 -6.64
CA LEU A 22 13.11 -0.98 -6.40
C LEU A 22 14.08 -0.64 -5.26
N THR A 23 14.34 -1.59 -4.35
CA THR A 23 15.29 -1.43 -3.24
C THR A 23 16.75 -1.68 -3.66
N ARG A 24 17.01 -2.09 -4.92
CA ARG A 24 18.38 -2.21 -5.43
C ARG A 24 19.10 -0.85 -5.37
N LYS A 25 20.40 -0.87 -5.00
CA LYS A 25 21.21 0.33 -4.75
C LYS A 25 21.22 1.35 -5.91
N GLU A 26 21.12 0.87 -7.14
CA GLU A 26 21.07 1.72 -8.33
C GLU A 26 19.72 2.45 -8.50
N LEU A 27 18.63 1.83 -8.05
CA LEU A 27 17.27 2.35 -8.22
C LEU A 27 16.80 3.17 -7.01
N VAL A 28 17.24 2.82 -5.80
CA VAL A 28 16.79 3.48 -4.55
C VAL A 28 17.19 4.96 -4.45
N GLY A 29 18.22 5.39 -5.19
CA GLY A 29 18.70 6.77 -5.20
C GLY A 29 17.74 7.78 -5.84
N THR A 30 16.71 7.33 -6.56
CA THR A 30 15.75 8.23 -7.21
C THR A 30 14.48 8.39 -6.36
N SER A 31 14.07 9.63 -6.07
CA SER A 31 12.84 9.95 -5.30
C SER A 31 11.58 9.22 -5.82
N ILE A 32 11.45 9.10 -7.14
CA ILE A 32 10.35 8.38 -7.80
C ILE A 32 10.31 6.91 -7.38
N ASN A 33 11.46 6.24 -7.37
CA ASN A 33 11.56 4.83 -7.00
C ASN A 33 11.33 4.64 -5.50
N ARG A 34 11.71 5.60 -4.66
CA ARG A 34 11.38 5.60 -3.23
C ARG A 34 9.87 5.69 -2.99
N ILE A 35 9.16 6.54 -3.73
CA ILE A 35 7.69 6.63 -3.68
C ILE A 35 7.06 5.32 -4.16
N LEU A 36 7.54 4.76 -5.28
CA LEU A 36 7.06 3.48 -5.81
C LEU A 36 7.25 2.33 -4.82
N THR A 37 8.38 2.29 -4.09
CA THR A 37 8.58 1.32 -3.02
C THR A 37 7.57 1.50 -1.90
N GLY A 38 7.27 2.74 -1.50
CA GLY A 38 6.23 3.03 -0.51
C GLY A 38 4.84 2.54 -0.92
N ILE A 39 4.46 2.73 -2.20
CA ILE A 39 3.21 2.22 -2.77
C ILE A 39 3.19 0.69 -2.70
N ALA A 40 4.26 0.03 -3.17
CA ALA A 40 4.34 -1.44 -3.16
C ALA A 40 4.27 -2.02 -1.73
N VAL A 41 4.85 -1.33 -0.73
CA VAL A 41 4.71 -1.71 0.68
C VAL A 41 3.27 -1.58 1.16
N ALA A 42 2.61 -0.45 0.88
CA ALA A 42 1.21 -0.23 1.27
C ALA A 42 0.29 -1.29 0.64
N ASP A 43 0.43 -1.54 -0.66
CA ASP A 43 -0.38 -2.53 -1.38
C ASP A 43 -0.12 -3.96 -0.87
N MET A 44 1.13 -4.30 -0.53
CA MET A 44 1.46 -5.60 0.06
C MET A 44 0.83 -5.79 1.44
N LEU A 45 0.83 -4.74 2.28
CA LEU A 45 0.22 -4.78 3.62
C LEU A 45 -1.29 -5.00 3.55
N VAL A 46 -2.00 -4.32 2.65
CA VAL A 46 -3.44 -4.56 2.42
C VAL A 46 -3.68 -6.01 2.01
N MET A 47 -2.91 -6.54 1.06
CA MET A 47 -3.09 -7.91 0.58
C MET A 47 -2.84 -8.95 1.67
N LEU A 48 -1.81 -8.75 2.50
CA LEU A 48 -1.48 -9.64 3.62
C LEU A 48 -2.56 -9.64 4.70
N GLU A 49 -3.12 -8.48 5.00
CA GLU A 49 -4.14 -8.30 6.02
C GLU A 49 -5.53 -8.78 5.55
N TYR A 50 -5.80 -8.72 4.25
CA TYR A 50 -7.04 -9.25 3.66
C TYR A 50 -7.08 -10.80 3.63
N ILE A 51 -5.95 -11.49 3.51
CA ILE A 51 -5.89 -12.97 3.51
C ILE A 51 -6.53 -13.61 4.76
N PRO A 52 -6.15 -13.26 6.00
CA PRO A 52 -6.77 -13.83 7.19
C PRO A 52 -8.26 -13.46 7.30
N PHE A 53 -8.64 -12.23 6.94
CA PHE A 53 -10.03 -11.81 6.90
C PHE A 53 -10.87 -12.65 5.92
N ALA A 54 -10.41 -12.82 4.69
CA ALA A 54 -11.11 -13.60 3.68
C ALA A 54 -11.17 -15.10 4.04
N THR A 55 -10.11 -15.64 4.65
CA THR A 55 -10.12 -17.02 5.13
C THR A 55 -11.13 -17.19 6.26
N TYR A 56 -11.15 -16.27 7.21
CA TYR A 56 -12.08 -16.26 8.33
C TYR A 56 -13.54 -16.17 7.86
N MET A 57 -13.86 -15.19 7.02
CA MET A 57 -15.23 -14.92 6.56
C MET A 57 -15.78 -15.96 5.58
N TYR A 58 -14.94 -16.52 4.70
CA TYR A 58 -15.42 -17.37 3.60
C TYR A 58 -15.11 -18.86 3.75
N VAL A 59 -14.19 -19.25 4.63
CA VAL A 59 -13.78 -20.66 4.81
C VAL A 59 -14.18 -21.18 6.18
N LEU A 60 -14.02 -20.36 7.23
CA LEU A 60 -14.20 -20.80 8.62
C LEU A 60 -15.59 -20.51 9.19
N LEU A 61 -16.29 -19.46 8.71
CA LEU A 61 -17.60 -19.07 9.23
C LEU A 61 -18.74 -19.92 8.61
N PRO A 62 -19.49 -20.73 9.39
CA PRO A 62 -20.65 -21.45 8.89
C PRO A 62 -21.81 -20.52 8.53
N PRO A 63 -22.62 -20.81 7.49
CA PRO A 63 -23.78 -19.99 7.10
C PRO A 63 -24.81 -19.74 8.21
N GLU A 64 -24.87 -20.63 9.20
CA GLU A 64 -25.86 -20.63 10.29
C GLU A 64 -25.35 -19.92 11.56
N ALA A 65 -24.05 -19.64 11.67
CA ALA A 65 -23.44 -18.99 12.83
C ALA A 65 -23.42 -17.46 12.64
N LYS A 66 -24.61 -16.83 12.68
CA LYS A 66 -24.77 -15.38 12.50
C LYS A 66 -24.55 -14.53 13.76
N HIS A 67 -24.12 -15.16 14.86
CA HIS A 67 -23.80 -14.46 16.09
C HIS A 67 -22.32 -14.13 16.08
N PHE A 68 -21.98 -12.93 15.60
CA PHE A 68 -20.62 -12.42 15.73
C PHE A 68 -20.28 -12.29 17.22
N SER A 69 -19.27 -13.03 17.67
CA SER A 69 -18.69 -12.80 18.98
C SER A 69 -18.09 -11.39 19.01
N HIS A 70 -18.05 -10.77 20.20
CA HIS A 70 -17.48 -9.42 20.36
C HIS A 70 -16.06 -9.31 19.78
N ALA A 71 -15.26 -10.36 19.90
CA ALA A 71 -13.90 -10.41 19.35
C ALA A 71 -13.87 -10.38 17.81
N GLU A 72 -14.83 -11.03 17.16
CA GLU A 72 -14.94 -11.11 15.70
C GLU A 72 -15.40 -9.77 15.12
N ALA A 73 -16.34 -9.11 15.79
CA ALA A 73 -16.78 -7.76 15.42
C ALA A 73 -15.64 -6.73 15.55
N VAL A 74 -14.84 -6.80 16.62
CA VAL A 74 -13.66 -5.94 16.79
C VAL A 74 -12.61 -6.23 15.72
N PHE A 75 -12.38 -7.50 15.36
CA PHE A 75 -11.47 -7.87 14.28
C PHE A 75 -11.91 -7.27 12.94
N ILE A 76 -13.20 -7.35 12.60
CA ILE A 76 -13.75 -6.75 11.38
C ILE A 76 -13.61 -5.22 11.40
N LEU A 77 -13.85 -4.59 12.54
CA LEU A 77 -13.71 -3.14 12.71
C LEU A 77 -12.26 -2.68 12.53
N VAL A 78 -11.30 -3.41 13.10
CA VAL A 78 -9.87 -3.15 12.87
C VAL A 78 -9.54 -3.35 11.40
N HIS A 79 -10.04 -4.42 10.78
CA HIS A 79 -9.79 -4.71 9.38
C HIS A 79 -10.27 -3.60 8.44
N MET A 80 -11.51 -3.12 8.61
CA MET A 80 -12.05 -2.06 7.78
C MET A 80 -11.29 -0.74 7.93
N HIS A 81 -10.86 -0.39 9.14
CA HIS A 81 -10.09 0.84 9.35
C HIS A 81 -8.68 0.71 8.81
N PHE A 82 -8.00 -0.39 9.08
CA PHE A 82 -6.63 -0.61 8.61
C PHE A 82 -6.55 -0.64 7.08
N SER A 83 -7.41 -1.43 6.43
CA SER A 83 -7.47 -1.51 4.97
C SER A 83 -7.79 -0.15 4.33
N GLN A 84 -8.72 0.62 4.89
CA GLN A 84 -9.05 1.96 4.39
C GLN A 84 -7.89 2.94 4.54
N LEU A 85 -7.19 2.93 5.69
CA LEU A 85 -6.02 3.77 5.91
C LEU A 85 -4.92 3.42 4.89
N MET A 86 -4.58 2.15 4.73
CA MET A 86 -3.54 1.73 3.79
C MET A 86 -3.90 2.03 2.33
N HIS A 87 -5.16 1.87 1.93
CA HIS A 87 -5.62 2.31 0.61
C HIS A 87 -5.48 3.81 0.43
N THR A 88 -5.82 4.61 1.45
CA THR A 88 -5.66 6.07 1.42
C THR A 88 -4.20 6.46 1.26
N VAL A 89 -3.29 5.82 2.01
CA VAL A 89 -1.83 6.00 1.88
C VAL A 89 -1.39 5.71 0.45
N SER A 90 -1.81 4.60 -0.14
CA SER A 90 -1.45 4.20 -1.52
C SER A 90 -1.92 5.25 -2.55
N ILE A 91 -3.15 5.77 -2.40
CA ILE A 91 -3.68 6.85 -3.24
C ILE A 91 -2.86 8.15 -3.08
N CYS A 92 -2.57 8.56 -1.85
CA CYS A 92 -1.77 9.76 -1.57
C CYS A 92 -0.36 9.66 -2.14
N LEU A 93 0.29 8.50 -2.03
CA LEU A 93 1.60 8.25 -2.62
C LEU A 93 1.55 8.22 -4.15
N THR A 94 0.49 7.67 -4.74
CA THR A 94 0.27 7.68 -6.20
C THR A 94 0.06 9.10 -6.72
N LEU A 95 -0.70 9.92 -6.01
CA LEU A 95 -0.85 11.34 -6.33
C LEU A 95 0.49 12.08 -6.23
N THR A 96 1.25 11.81 -5.17
CA THR A 96 2.59 12.38 -4.99
C THR A 96 3.51 11.99 -6.13
N LEU A 97 3.49 10.73 -6.57
CA LEU A 97 4.23 10.22 -7.74
C LEU A 97 3.84 10.96 -9.03
N ALA A 98 2.54 11.14 -9.27
CA ALA A 98 2.04 11.84 -10.45
C ALA A 98 2.51 13.30 -10.48
N LEU A 99 2.42 13.99 -9.33
CA LEU A 99 2.96 15.35 -9.17
C LEU A 99 4.47 15.39 -9.39
N TRP A 100 5.21 14.41 -8.88
CA TRP A 100 6.66 14.31 -9.06
C TRP A 100 7.05 14.18 -10.53
N ARG A 101 6.35 13.30 -11.26
CA ARG A 101 6.56 13.13 -12.71
C ARG A 101 6.19 14.39 -13.48
N TYR A 102 5.09 15.03 -13.14
CA TYR A 102 4.67 16.28 -13.77
C TYR A 102 5.72 17.38 -13.62
N LEU A 103 6.24 17.59 -12.39
CA LEU A 103 7.28 18.59 -12.13
C LEU A 103 8.59 18.28 -12.86
N ALA A 104 8.98 17.00 -12.95
CA ALA A 104 10.18 16.59 -13.66
C ALA A 104 10.10 16.86 -15.17
N ILE A 105 8.92 16.69 -15.78
CA ILE A 105 8.70 16.92 -17.21
C ILE A 105 8.59 18.42 -17.53
N GLN A 106 7.82 19.17 -16.73
CA GLN A 106 7.58 20.60 -17.01
C GLN A 106 8.75 21.51 -16.61
N PHE A 107 9.53 21.14 -15.60
CA PHE A 107 10.62 21.97 -15.06
C PHE A 107 11.94 21.22 -14.95
N PRO A 108 12.54 20.76 -16.07
CA PRO A 108 13.76 19.96 -16.04
C PRO A 108 14.94 20.69 -15.36
N HIS A 109 15.07 22.00 -15.53
CA HIS A 109 16.17 22.78 -14.93
C HIS A 109 16.03 22.99 -13.41
N LYS A 110 14.80 23.00 -12.88
CA LYS A 110 14.50 23.14 -11.43
C LYS A 110 14.15 21.81 -10.75
N SER A 111 14.08 20.72 -11.51
CA SER A 111 13.75 19.37 -11.04
C SER A 111 14.62 18.98 -9.85
N HIS A 112 15.94 19.17 -9.92
CA HIS A 112 16.87 18.79 -8.85
C HIS A 112 16.64 19.56 -7.53
N THR A 113 16.10 20.79 -7.60
CA THR A 113 15.82 21.63 -6.41
C THR A 113 14.40 21.42 -5.86
N MET A 114 13.42 21.20 -6.73
CA MET A 114 12.02 20.98 -6.35
C MET A 114 11.73 19.55 -5.91
N CYS A 115 12.38 18.56 -6.52
CA CYS A 115 12.27 17.12 -6.24
C CYS A 115 13.31 16.63 -5.21
N SER A 116 13.62 17.45 -4.19
CA SER A 116 14.57 17.08 -3.14
C SER A 116 14.09 15.89 -2.30
N ASP A 117 15.01 15.00 -1.94
CA ASP A 117 14.78 13.83 -1.08
C ASP A 117 14.08 14.17 0.25
N LYS A 118 14.31 15.37 0.80
CA LYS A 118 13.67 15.82 2.04
C LYS A 118 12.17 16.02 1.87
N ARG A 119 11.73 16.61 0.74
CA ARG A 119 10.31 16.80 0.42
C ARG A 119 9.63 15.49 0.07
N CYS A 120 10.35 14.58 -0.59
CA CYS A 120 9.86 13.23 -0.87
C CYS A 120 9.62 12.46 0.44
N THR A 121 10.56 12.53 1.38
CA THR A 121 10.43 11.88 2.68
C THR A 121 9.29 12.49 3.49
N LEU A 122 9.14 13.81 3.49
CA LEU A 122 8.03 14.49 4.16
C LEU A 122 6.67 14.13 3.55
N ALA A 123 6.56 14.03 2.23
CA ALA A 123 5.33 13.62 1.57
C ALA A 123 4.96 12.15 1.88
N ILE A 124 5.95 11.26 1.93
CA ILE A 124 5.74 9.87 2.34
C ILE A 124 5.29 9.81 3.80
N VAL A 125 6.01 10.47 4.72
CA VAL A 125 5.65 10.50 6.15
C VAL A 125 4.26 11.13 6.35
N GLY A 126 3.95 12.21 5.63
CA GLY A 126 2.64 12.84 5.65
C GLY A 126 1.52 11.91 5.16
N ALA A 127 1.77 11.11 4.12
CA ALA A 127 0.79 10.14 3.64
C ALA A 127 0.53 9.03 4.67
N PHE A 128 1.55 8.57 5.40
CA PHE A 128 1.41 7.56 6.46
C PHE A 128 0.88 8.12 7.81
N ALA A 129 0.92 9.43 8.01
CA ALA A 129 0.46 10.09 9.25
C ALA A 129 -0.97 10.64 9.17
N LEU A 130 -1.58 10.64 7.98
CA LEU A 130 -2.97 11.02 7.74
C LEU A 130 -3.91 9.88 8.13
#